data_AF-A0A4Q8TVV6-F1
#
_entry.id   AF-A0A4Q8TVV6-F1
#
_cell.length_a   1.000
_cell.length_b   1.000
_cell.length_c   1.000
_cell.angle_alpha   90.00
_cell.angle_beta   90.00
_cell.angle_gamma   90.00
#
_symmetry.space_group_name_H-M   'P 1'
#
loop_
_entity.id
_entity.type
_entity.pdbx_description
1 polymer ?
#
loop_
_entity_poly.entity_id
_entity_poly.type
_entity_poly.pdbx_seq_one_letter_code
_entity_poly.pdbx_strand_id
1 'polypeptide(L)'
;MNIRIQVIVAIVIVLALCVIINMIRKKALELRYALAWLLVGFGTLILDLFPGVMMGLAKFMGIEVPSNMLFFLGFCFALVIIFVLTIAVSRMSIRIKNLTQEMALYEKRMKDNERQ
;
A
#
# COMPACT_ATOMS: atom_id res chain seq x y z
N MET A 1 24.60 11.24 1.94
CA MET A 1 23.69 11.74 0.90
C MET A 1 24.04 13.21 0.65
N ASN A 2 24.02 13.68 -0.60
CA ASN A 2 24.19 15.12 -0.85
C ASN A 2 22.91 15.83 -0.34
N ILE A 3 23.04 16.87 0.48
CA ILE A 3 21.92 17.55 1.16
C ILE A 3 20.83 17.96 0.16
N ARG A 4 21.22 18.31 -1.06
CA ARG A 4 20.29 18.63 -2.16
C ARG A 4 19.33 17.48 -2.48
N ILE A 5 19.84 16.24 -2.54
CA ILE A 5 19.03 15.06 -2.84
C ILE A 5 18.09 14.74 -1.67
N GLN A 6 18.58 14.86 -0.45
CA GLN A 6 17.79 14.65 0.77
C GLN A 6 16.58 15.59 0.83
N VAL A 7 16.79 16.89 0.57
CA VAL A 7 15.70 17.88 0.56
C VAL A 7 14.67 17.57 -0.54
N ILE A 8 15.11 17.21 -1.74
CA ILE A 8 14.21 16.85 -2.84
C ILE A 8 13.37 15.62 -2.47
N VAL A 9 14.00 14.57 -1.93
CA VAL A 9 13.31 13.35 -1.50
C VAL A 9 12.30 13.65 -0.40
N ALA A 10 12.67 14.42 0.62
CA ALA A 10 11.78 14.83 1.69
C ALA A 10 10.53 15.57 1.15
N ILE A 11 10.71 16.52 0.23
CA ILE A 11 9.59 17.26 -0.38
C ILE A 11 8.65 16.31 -1.13
N VAL A 12 9.20 15.37 -1.92
CA VAL A 12 8.41 14.38 -2.65
C VAL A 12 7.62 13.49 -1.69
N ILE A 13 8.22 13.03 -0.60
CA ILE A 13 7.55 12.20 0.42
C ILE A 13 6.42 12.99 1.10
N VAL A 14 6.66 14.25 1.48
CA VAL A 14 5.64 15.11 2.09
C VAL A 14 4.46 15.32 1.13
N LEU A 15 4.73 15.63 -0.14
CA LEU A 15 3.69 15.77 -1.16
C LEU A 15 2.89 14.48 -1.33
N ALA A 16 3.55 13.32 -1.39
CA ALA A 16 2.88 12.02 -1.48
C ALA A 16 1.97 11.75 -0.27
N LEU A 17 2.45 12.03 0.95
CA LEU A 17 1.65 11.92 2.17
C LEU A 17 0.44 12.87 2.15
N CYS A 18 0.62 14.13 1.71
CA CYS A 18 -0.48 15.08 1.54
C CYS A 18 -1.53 14.56 0.53
N VAL A 19 -1.11 13.96 -0.58
CA VAL A 19 -2.01 13.35 -1.57
C VAL A 19 -2.79 12.20 -0.93
N ILE A 20 -2.13 11.28 -0.22
CA ILE A 20 -2.78 10.16 0.47
C ILE A 20 -3.82 10.68 1.47
N ILE A 21 -3.45 11.66 2.31
CA ILE A 21 -4.35 12.28 3.28
C ILE A 21 -5.55 12.92 2.57
N ASN A 22 -5.33 13.60 1.45
CA ASN A 22 -6.42 14.21 0.68
C ASN A 22 -7.35 13.15 0.07
N MET A 23 -6.81 12.03 -0.42
CA MET A 23 -7.61 10.91 -0.92
C MET A 23 -8.46 10.27 0.19
N ILE A 24 -7.94 10.15 1.42
CA ILE A 24 -8.71 9.73 2.60
C ILE A 24 -9.84 10.74 2.87
N ARG A 25 -9.53 12.05 2.91
CA ARG A 25 -10.53 13.12 3.16
C ARG A 25 -11.65 13.12 2.12
N LYS A 26 -11.33 12.84 0.86
CA LYS A 26 -12.29 12.73 -0.24
C LYS A 26 -13.04 11.39 -0.28
N LYS A 27 -12.83 10.50 0.70
CA LYS A 27 -13.40 9.15 0.77
C LYS A 27 -13.09 8.29 -0.47
N ALA A 28 -12.03 8.64 -1.22
CA ALA A 28 -11.60 7.91 -2.41
C ALA A 28 -10.76 6.66 -2.05
N LEU A 29 -10.18 6.64 -0.85
CA LEU A 29 -9.42 5.52 -0.29
C LEU A 29 -9.96 5.20 1.10
N GLU A 30 -10.33 3.94 1.35
CA GLU A 30 -10.64 3.53 2.73
C GLU A 30 -9.37 3.62 3.59
N LEU A 31 -9.55 4.11 4.82
CA LEU A 31 -8.47 4.30 5.78
C LEU A 31 -7.59 3.05 5.91
N ARG A 32 -8.20 1.86 5.94
CA ARG A 32 -7.49 0.57 6.06
C ARG A 32 -6.41 0.38 5.00
N TYR A 33 -6.64 0.78 3.75
CA TYR A 33 -5.67 0.64 2.66
C TYR A 33 -4.64 1.77 2.67
N ALA A 34 -5.06 2.97 3.10
CA ALA A 34 -4.17 4.11 3.20
C ALA A 34 -3.20 4.03 4.39
N LEU A 35 -3.56 3.32 5.46
CA LEU A 35 -2.70 3.13 6.65
C LEU A 35 -1.34 2.51 6.29
N ALA A 36 -1.31 1.54 5.38
CA ALA A 36 -0.06 0.92 4.94
C ALA A 36 0.86 1.95 4.25
N TRP A 37 0.29 2.79 3.39
CA TRP A 37 1.03 3.84 2.68
C TRP A 37 1.45 4.98 3.59
N LEU A 38 0.63 5.36 4.57
CA LEU A 38 1.00 6.32 5.60
C LEU A 38 2.17 5.80 6.44
N LEU A 39 2.13 4.53 6.88
CA LEU A 39 3.21 3.92 7.65
C LEU A 39 4.52 3.91 6.85
N VAL A 40 4.48 3.45 5.60
CA VAL A 40 5.68 3.43 4.74
C VAL A 40 6.20 4.83 4.47
N GLY A 41 5.34 5.79 4.13
CA GLY A 41 5.76 7.17 3.85
C GLY A 41 6.36 7.84 5.09
N PHE A 42 5.74 7.67 6.26
CA PHE A 42 6.25 8.22 7.51
C PHE A 42 7.55 7.54 7.96
N GLY A 43 7.64 6.22 7.84
CA GLY A 43 8.86 5.47 8.12
C GLY A 43 10.01 5.89 7.19
N THR A 44 9.73 6.08 5.90
CA THR A 44 10.73 6.56 4.93
C THR A 44 11.19 7.98 5.25
N LEU A 45 10.27 8.88 5.64
CA LEU A 45 10.61 10.24 6.04
C LEU A 45 11.52 10.27 7.28
N ILE A 46 11.27 9.40 8.26
CA ILE A 46 12.13 9.26 9.44
C ILE A 46 13.53 8.75 9.04
N LEU A 47 13.60 7.72 8.19
CA LEU A 47 14.89 7.20 7.71
C LEU A 47 15.67 8.22 6.88
N ASP A 48 14.98 9.07 6.13
CA ASP A 48 15.58 10.16 5.34
C ASP A 48 16.11 11.29 6.22
N LEU A 49 15.40 11.67 7.28
CA LEU A 49 15.82 12.72 8.22
C LEU A 49 16.94 12.26 9.17
N PHE A 50 16.99 10.97 9.53
CA PHE A 50 17.92 10.41 10.51
C PHE A 50 18.87 9.37 9.88
N PRO A 51 19.94 9.81 9.19
CA PRO A 51 20.91 8.91 8.55
C PRO A 51 21.65 7.99 9.53
N GLY A 52 21.73 8.35 10.82
CA GLY A 52 22.35 7.51 11.85
C GLY A 52 21.60 6.19 12.10
N VAL A 53 20.25 6.22 12.04
CA VAL A 53 19.42 4.99 12.14
C VAL A 53 19.70 4.08 10.96
N MET A 54 19.80 4.67 9.77
CA MET A 54 20.03 3.94 8.54
C MET A 54 21.43 3.31 8.49
N MET A 55 22.43 4.02 9.00
CA MET A 55 23.80 3.51 9.11
C MET A 55 23.91 2.34 10.09
N GLY A 56 23.17 2.38 11.20
CA GLY A 56 23.09 1.27 12.16
C GLY A 56 22.47 0.02 11.56
N LEU A 57 21.34 0.17 10.85
CA LEU A 57 20.67 -0.93 10.14
C LEU A 57 21.55 -1.50 9.02
N ALA A 58 22.19 -0.64 8.23
CA ALA A 58 23.10 -1.04 7.16
C ALA A 58 24.26 -1.88 7.70
N LYS A 59 24.88 -1.46 8.82
CA LYS A 59 25.96 -2.22 9.47
C LYS A 59 25.49 -3.57 10.01
N PHE A 60 24.29 -3.62 10.61
CA PHE A 60 23.72 -4.87 11.13
C PHE A 60 23.48 -5.91 10.01
N MET A 61 23.03 -5.45 8.85
CA MET A 61 22.73 -6.31 7.70
C MET A 61 23.93 -6.54 6.77
N GLY A 62 25.08 -5.90 7.02
CA GLY A 62 26.27 -6.00 6.19
C GLY A 62 26.22 -5.22 4.85
N ILE A 63 25.37 -4.19 4.75
CA ILE A 63 25.27 -3.35 3.54
C ILE A 63 26.26 -2.18 3.63
N GLU A 64 27.20 -2.10 2.69
CA GLU A 64 28.23 -1.05 2.66
C GLU A 64 27.65 0.34 2.34
N VAL A 65 26.64 0.43 1.48
CA VAL A 65 26.08 1.70 1.01
C VAL A 65 24.69 1.94 1.64
N PRO A 66 24.52 2.95 2.51
CA PRO A 66 23.23 3.21 3.18
C PRO A 66 22.04 3.44 2.23
N SER A 67 22.27 3.96 1.01
CA SER A 67 21.21 4.11 0.01
C SER A 67 20.66 2.76 -0.45
N ASN A 68 21.51 1.73 -0.57
CA ASN A 68 21.08 0.39 -0.97
C ASN A 68 20.19 -0.26 0.09
N MET A 69 20.44 0.02 1.37
CA MET A 69 19.56 -0.39 2.46
C MET A 69 18.16 0.21 2.32
N LEU A 70 18.05 1.46 1.85
CA LEU A 70 16.77 2.15 1.69
C LEU A 70 15.96 1.52 0.57
N PHE A 71 16.62 1.24 -0.55
CA PHE A 71 16.01 0.52 -1.65
C PHE A 71 15.62 -0.91 -1.26
N PHE A 72 16.46 -1.63 -0.52
CA PHE A 72 16.16 -2.99 -0.07
C PHE A 72 14.92 -3.03 0.81
N LEU A 73 14.86 -2.19 1.85
CA LEU A 73 13.67 -2.11 2.71
C LEU A 73 12.44 -1.68 1.94
N GLY A 74 12.56 -0.64 1.09
CA GLY A 74 11.47 -0.19 0.22
C GLY A 74 10.93 -1.31 -0.67
N PHE A 75 11.82 -2.13 -1.24
CA PHE A 75 11.44 -3.29 -2.05
C PHE A 75 10.75 -4.38 -1.23
N CYS A 76 11.26 -4.71 -0.05
CA CYS A 76 10.59 -5.64 0.87
C CYS A 76 9.19 -5.17 1.26
N PHE A 77 9.02 -3.89 1.62
CA PHE A 77 7.71 -3.31 1.92
C PHE A 77 6.79 -3.33 0.71
N ALA A 78 7.28 -3.00 -0.48
CA ALA A 78 6.51 -3.05 -1.71
C ALA A 78 5.99 -4.47 -2.00
N LEU A 79 6.84 -5.50 -1.85
CA LEU A 79 6.42 -6.90 -2.01
C LEU A 79 5.31 -7.29 -1.03
N VAL A 80 5.44 -6.89 0.24
CA VAL A 80 4.38 -7.15 1.25
C VAL A 80 3.07 -6.46 0.85
N ILE A 81 3.12 -5.21 0.42
CA ILE A 81 1.92 -4.46 -0.01
C ILE A 81 1.28 -5.15 -1.23
N ILE A 82 2.08 -5.50 -2.24
CA ILE A 82 1.59 -6.18 -3.46
C ILE A 82 0.97 -7.53 -3.11
N PHE A 83 1.59 -8.28 -2.20
CA PHE A 83 1.06 -9.57 -1.75
C PHE A 83 -0.28 -9.40 -1.02
N VAL A 84 -0.37 -8.44 -0.09
CA VAL A 84 -1.63 -8.13 0.61
C VAL A 84 -2.72 -7.70 -0.37
N LEU A 85 -2.36 -6.89 -1.37
CA LEU A 85 -3.27 -6.47 -2.43
C LEU A 85 -3.74 -7.66 -3.26
N THR A 86 -2.83 -8.57 -3.64
CA THR A 86 -3.15 -9.81 -4.36
C THR A 86 -4.17 -10.64 -3.60
N ILE A 87 -4.00 -10.81 -2.28
CA ILE A 87 -4.96 -11.53 -1.44
C ILE A 87 -6.31 -10.79 -1.40
N ALA A 88 -6.30 -9.45 -1.28
CA ALA A 88 -7.53 -8.66 -1.26
C ALA A 88 -8.32 -8.80 -2.58
N VAL A 89 -7.63 -8.73 -3.72
CA VAL A 89 -8.21 -8.92 -5.06
C VAL A 89 -8.76 -10.33 -5.22
N SER A 90 -8.00 -11.36 -4.80
CA SER A 90 -8.45 -12.76 -4.85
C SER A 90 -9.76 -12.98 -4.07
N ARG A 91 -9.85 -12.47 -2.84
CA ARG A 91 -11.09 -12.53 -2.05
C ARG A 91 -12.25 -11.78 -2.69
N MET A 92 -11.98 -10.62 -3.30
CA MET A 92 -13.00 -9.84 -4.00
C MET A 92 -13.54 -10.61 -5.20
N SER A 93 -12.68 -11.28 -5.97
CA SER A 93 -13.07 -12.14 -7.09
C SER A 93 -14.00 -13.28 -6.66
N ILE A 94 -13.74 -13.92 -5.53
CA ILE A 94 -14.60 -14.99 -4.98
C ILE A 94 -15.98 -14.43 -4.60
N ARG A 95 -16.01 -13.28 -3.93
CA ARG A 95 -17.27 -12.63 -3.53
C ARG A 95 -18.13 -12.24 -4.74
N ILE A 96 -17.51 -11.67 -5.77
CA ILE A 96 -18.20 -11.33 -7.03
C ILE A 96 -18.78 -12.59 -7.66
N LYS A 97 -18.00 -13.69 -7.76
CA LYS A 97 -18.49 -14.96 -8.29
C LYS A 97 -19.72 -15.47 -7.52
N ASN A 98 -19.67 -15.49 -6.19
CA ASN A 98 -20.77 -15.96 -5.37
C ASN A 98 -22.02 -15.10 -5.55
N LEU A 99 -21.87 -13.77 -5.57
CA LEU A 99 -22.98 -12.84 -5.78
C LEU A 99 -23.63 -13.03 -7.15
N THR A 100 -22.83 -13.23 -8.21
CA THR A 100 -23.35 -13.53 -9.55
C THR A 100 -24.13 -14.84 -9.59
N GLN A 101 -23.66 -15.88 -8.88
CA GLN A 101 -24.38 -17.15 -8.79
C GLN A 101 -25.70 -17.02 -8.03
N GLU A 102 -25.72 -16.27 -6.93
CA GLU A 102 -26.93 -15.99 -6.16
C GLU A 102 -27.96 -15.20 -6.99
N MET A 103 -27.52 -14.19 -7.73
CA MET A 103 -28.35 -13.42 -8.67
C MET A 103 -28.96 -14.33 -9.76
N ALA A 104 -28.18 -15.24 -10.34
CA ALA A 104 -28.67 -16.17 -11.36
C ALA A 104 -29.73 -17.15 -10.80
N LEU A 105 -29.54 -17.65 -9.59
CA LEU A 105 -30.53 -18.50 -8.91
C LEU A 105 -31.79 -17.72 -8.54
N TYR A 106 -31.64 -16.47 -8.11
CA TYR A 106 -32.75 -15.58 -7.79
C TYR A 106 -33.60 -15.28 -9.04
N GLU A 107 -32.96 -14.92 -10.16
CA GLU A 107 -33.64 -14.67 -11.44
C GLU A 107 -34.38 -15.92 -11.93
N LYS A 108 -33.79 -17.10 -11.77
CA LYS A 108 -34.46 -18.37 -12.11
C LYS A 108 -35.73 -18.58 -11.28
N ARG A 109 -35.68 -18.39 -9.96
CA ARG A 109 -36.84 -18.55 -9.07
C ARG A 109 -37.97 -17.57 -9.41
N MET A 110 -37.63 -16.33 -9.76
CA MET A 110 -38.62 -15.34 -10.21
C MET A 110 -39.32 -15.79 -11.50
N LYS A 111 -38.56 -16.26 -12.50
CA LYS A 111 -39.14 -16.77 -13.75
C LYS A 111 -40.01 -18.01 -13.55
N ASP A 112 -39.63 -18.89 -12.64
CA ASP A 112 -40.41 -20.09 -12.34
C ASP A 112 -41.73 -19.74 -11.62
N ASN A 113 -41.73 -18.72 -10.75
CA ASN A 113 -42.94 -18.21 -10.09
C ASN A 113 -43.90 -17.47 -11.05
N GLU A 114 -43.39 -16.74 -12.04
CA GLU A 114 -44.22 -16.06 -13.05
C GLU A 114 -44.93 -17.03 -14.02
N ARG A 115 -44.49 -18.28 -14.06
CA ARG A 115 -45.06 -19.33 -14.92
C ARG A 115 -46.15 -20.17 -14.24
N GLN A 116 -46.36 -19.98 -12.93
CA GLN A 116 -47.43 -20.61 -12.15
C GLN A 116 -48.62 -19.67 -12.02
#